data_AF-A0AAV6YHE6-F1
#
_entry.id   AF-A0AAV6YHE6-F1
#
_cell.length_a   1.000
_cell.length_b   1.000
_cell.length_c   1.000
_cell.angle_alpha   90.00
_cell.angle_beta   90.00
_cell.angle_gamma   90.00
#
_symmetry.space_group_name_H-M   'P 1'
#
loop_
_entity.id
_entity.type
_entity.pdbx_description
1 polymer ?
#
loop_
_entity_poly.entity_id
_entity_poly.type
_entity_poly.pdbx_seq_one_letter_code
_entity_poly.pdbx_strand_id
1 'polypeptide(L)' 'MRLTQDPIQVLLVFAKEDSQSDGFWWACDRAGYRCHIACTPESAVECFLDKHHEIIVVDHRFPRYLDAESVCR' A
#
# COMPACT_ATOMS: atom_id res chain seq x y z
N MET A 1 -17.05 -21.16 17.22
CA MET A 1 -15.60 -20.94 17.12
C MET A 1 -15.41 -19.72 16.21
N ARG A 2 -15.13 -18.53 16.78
CA ARG A 2 -14.79 -17.37 15.96
C ARG A 2 -13.34 -17.54 15.55
N LEU A 3 -13.12 -18.09 14.36
CA LEU A 3 -11.83 -17.94 13.67
C LEU A 3 -11.67 -16.44 13.47
N THR A 4 -10.82 -15.79 14.25
CA THR A 4 -10.40 -14.42 13.94
C THR A 4 -9.68 -14.54 12.60
N GLN A 5 -10.33 -14.12 11.52
CA GLN A 5 -9.64 -13.99 10.24
C GLN A 5 -8.48 -13.02 10.45
N ASP A 6 -7.31 -13.37 9.93
CA ASP A 6 -6.19 -12.45 9.92
C ASP A 6 -6.61 -11.16 9.20
N PRO A 7 -6.18 -9.98 9.69
CA PRO A 7 -6.55 -8.72 9.08
C PRO A 7 -6.01 -8.68 7.65
N ILE A 8 -6.82 -8.16 6.73
CA ILE A 8 -6.46 -8.01 5.33
C ILE A 8 -5.16 -7.21 5.23
N GLN A 9 -4.19 -7.73 4.48
CA GLN A 9 -2.90 -7.08 4.25
C GLN A 9 -2.99 -6.11 3.07
N VAL A 10 -2.65 -4.84 3.27
CA VAL A 10 -2.72 -3.80 2.24
C VAL A 10 -1.38 -3.09 2.07
N LEU A 11 -0.95 -2.88 0.83
CA LEU A 11 0.22 -2.08 0.50
C LEU A 11 -0.22 -0.74 -0.13
N LEU A 12 0.17 0.37 0.48
CA LEU A 12 -0.05 1.72 0.01
C LEU A 12 1.27 2.26 -0.57
N VAL A 13 1.32 2.47 -1.88
CA VAL A 13 2.50 2.95 -2.58
C VAL A 13 2.28 4.41 -2.99
N PHE A 14 2.89 5.33 -2.25
CA PHE A 14 2.74 6.78 -2.44
C PHE A 14 4.10 7.45 -2.46
N ALA A 15 4.43 8.15 -3.55
CA ALA A 15 5.71 8.85 -3.69
C ALA A 15 5.89 10.02 -2.70
N LYS A 16 4.80 10.49 -2.10
CA LYS A 16 4.76 11.63 -1.20
C LYS A 16 3.68 11.41 -0.15
N GLU A 17 4.03 11.69 1.10
CA GLU A 17 3.06 11.80 2.19
C GLU A 17 2.26 13.09 2.03
N ASP A 18 0.97 12.95 1.78
CA ASP A 18 0.01 14.02 1.63
C ASP A 18 -1.38 13.62 2.18
N SER A 19 -2.34 14.53 2.09
CA SER A 19 -3.69 14.27 2.61
C SER A 19 -4.41 13.10 1.92
N GLN A 20 -3.98 12.68 0.72
CA GLN A 20 -4.53 11.49 0.10
C GLN A 20 -3.90 10.22 0.67
N SER A 21 -2.58 10.16 0.83
CA SER A 21 -1.94 9.01 1.50
C SER A 21 -2.50 8.81 2.91
N ASP A 22 -2.69 9.91 3.65
CA ASP A 22 -3.32 9.89 4.98
C ASP A 22 -4.76 9.38 4.92
N GLY A 23 -5.53 9.81 3.92
CA GLY A 23 -6.90 9.36 3.71
C GLY A 23 -7.01 7.85 3.49
N PHE A 24 -6.12 7.27 2.66
CA PHE A 24 -6.06 5.82 2.46
C PHE A 24 -5.62 5.09 3.71
N TRP A 25 -4.63 5.61 4.43
CA TRP A 25 -4.17 5.02 5.68
C TRP A 25 -5.27 5.01 6.76
N TRP A 26 -6.02 6.10 6.92
CA TRP A 26 -7.16 6.13 7.84
C TRP A 26 -8.31 5.21 7.42
N ALA A 27 -8.58 5.07 6.13
CA ALA A 27 -9.59 4.14 5.64
C ALA A 27 -9.21 2.69 5.96
N CYS A 28 -7.95 2.35 5.73
CA CYS A 28 -7.27 1.12 6.14
C CYS A 28 -7.47 0.81 7.64
N ASP A 29 -7.05 1.73 8.50
CA ASP A 29 -7.10 1.58 9.95
C ASP A 29 -8.55 1.39 10.44
N ARG A 30 -9.48 2.21 9.93
CA ARG A 30 -10.91 2.13 10.27
C ARG A 30 -11.58 0.84 9.78
N ALA A 31 -11.07 0.23 8.71
CA ALA A 31 -11.53 -1.06 8.22
C ALA A 31 -10.91 -2.24 8.98
N GLY A 32 -9.95 -2.00 9.87
CA GLY A 32 -9.20 -3.04 10.58
C GLY A 32 -8.19 -3.77 9.70
N TYR A 33 -7.73 -3.14 8.62
CA TYR A 33 -6.73 -3.68 7.72
C TYR A 33 -5.33 -3.42 8.25
N ARG A 34 -4.38 -4.33 7.96
CA ARG A 34 -2.97 -4.10 8.26
C ARG A 34 -2.32 -3.46 7.06
N CYS A 35 -1.90 -2.22 7.20
CA CYS A 35 -1.37 -1.45 6.08
C CYS A 35 0.14 -1.24 6.18
N HIS A 36 0.81 -1.43 5.05
CA HIS A 36 2.23 -1.15 4.82
C HIS A 36 2.34 0.00 3.84
N ILE A 37 3.33 0.86 4.03
CA ILE A 37 3.54 2.04 3.19
C ILE A 37 4.90 1.92 2.52
N ALA A 38 4.95 2.20 1.22
CA ALA A 38 6.17 2.28 0.43
C ALA A 38 6.21 3.61 -0.33
N CYS A 39 7.36 4.27 -0.27
CA CYS A 39 7.55 5.60 -0.87
C CYS A 39 8.45 5.58 -2.11
N THR A 40 9.02 4.42 -2.44
CA THR A 40 9.86 4.21 -3.62
C THR A 40 9.45 2.92 -4.35
N PRO A 41 9.76 2.81 -5.66
CA PRO A 41 9.54 1.57 -6.40
C PRO A 41 10.20 0.34 -5.73
N GLU A 42 11.44 0.50 -5.27
CA GLU A 42 12.22 -0.59 -4.68
C GLU A 42 11.59 -1.08 -3.38
N SER A 43 11.21 -0.16 -2.48
CA SER A 43 10.53 -0.50 -1.23
C SER A 43 9.14 -1.12 -1.47
N ALA A 44 8.44 -0.72 -2.53
CA ALA A 44 7.16 -1.31 -2.89
C ALA A 44 7.33 -2.77 -3.34
N VAL A 45 8.32 -3.04 -4.20
CA VAL A 45 8.64 -4.39 -4.68
C VAL A 45 9.12 -5.28 -3.54
N GLU A 46 10.06 -4.80 -2.70
CA GLU A 46 10.53 -5.54 -1.53
C GLU A 46 9.37 -5.88 -0.57
N CYS A 47 8.49 -4.92 -0.29
CA CYS A 47 7.36 -5.15 0.61
C CYS A 47 6.35 -6.13 0.00
N PHE A 48 6.08 -6.05 -1.30
CA PHE A 48 5.22 -6.99 -2.00
C PHE A 48 5.76 -8.42 -1.98
N LEU A 49 7.07 -8.60 -2.16
CA LEU A 49 7.71 -9.91 -2.17
C LEU A 49 7.81 -10.51 -0.75
N ASP A 50 8.03 -9.68 0.27
CA ASP A 50 8.14 -10.11 1.67
C ASP A 50 6.78 -10.41 2.30
N LYS A 51 5.77 -9.61 1.97
CA LYS A 51 4.46 -9.65 2.63
C LYS A 51 3.38 -9.92 1.61
N HIS A 52 2.64 -11.00 1.82
CA HIS A 52 1.52 -11.45 0.96
C HIS A 52 0.33 -10.49 1.04
N HIS A 53 0.46 -9.31 0.45
CA HIS A 53 -0.60 -8.30 0.37
C HIS A 53 -1.75 -8.78 -0.51
N GLU A 54 -2.98 -8.53 -0.07
CA GLU A 54 -4.21 -8.84 -0.80
C GLU A 54 -4.71 -7.64 -1.61
N ILE A 55 -4.40 -6.44 -1.15
CA ILE A 55 -4.77 -5.18 -1.82
C ILE A 55 -3.51 -4.34 -1.97
N ILE A 56 -3.30 -3.79 -3.16
CA ILE A 56 -2.20 -2.87 -3.45
C ILE A 56 -2.80 -1.61 -4.08
N VAL A 57 -2.53 -0.46 -3.49
CA VAL A 57 -2.92 0.85 -4.00
C VAL A 57 -1.64 1.56 -4.45
N VAL A 58 -1.57 1.91 -5.73
CA VAL A 58 -0.40 2.60 -6.29
C VAL A 58 -0.81 3.98 -6.77
N ASP A 59 -0.18 5.00 -6.22
CA ASP A 59 -0.42 6.39 -6.58
C ASP A 59 0.27 6.75 -7.90
N HIS A 60 -0.52 7.09 -8.92
CA HIS A 60 -0.03 7.51 -10.23
C HIS A 60 -0.17 9.03 -10.47
N ARG A 61 -0.43 9.83 -9.43
CA ARG A 61 -0.54 11.29 -9.58
C ARG A 61 0.79 11.96 -9.92
N PHE A 62 1.90 11.36 -9.52
CA PHE A 62 3.25 11.92 -9.73
C PHE A 62 4.22 10.92 -10.39
N PRO A 63 4.04 10.64 -11.69
CA PRO A 63 4.83 9.62 -12.41
C PRO A 63 6.33 9.90 -12.46
N ARG A 64 6.76 11.14 -12.21
CA ARG A 64 8.19 11.50 -12.12
C ARG A 64 8.88 10.95 -10.87
N TYR A 65 8.13 10.73 -9.80
CA TYR A 65 8.68 10.21 -8.54
C TYR A 65 8.39 8.72 -8.37
N LEU A 66 7.26 8.26 -8.91
CA LEU A 66 6.88 6.85 -8.89
C LEU A 66 6.15 6.49 -10.17
N ASP A 67 6.82 5.74 -11.04
CA ASP A 67 6.20 5.16 -12.22
C ASP A 67 5.41 3.91 -11.81
N ALA A 68 4.12 4.12 -11.53
CA ALA A 68 3.20 3.06 -11.13
C ALA A 68 3.12 1.91 -12.14
N GLU A 69 3.30 2.17 -13.43
CA GLU A 69 3.23 1.12 -14.45
C GLU A 69 4.46 0.22 -14.38
N SER A 70 5.64 0.82 -14.19
CA SER A 70 6.89 0.08 -14.02
C SER A 70 6.94 -0.73 -12.72
N VAL A 71 6.32 -0.26 -11.63
CA VAL A 71 6.22 -1.01 -10.36
C VAL A 71 5.35 -2.26 -10.50
N CYS A 72 4.36 -2.25 -11.39
CA CYS A 72 3.37 -3.32 -11.55
C CYS A 72 3.72 -4.36 -12.64
N ARG A 73 4.87 -4.23 -13.31
CA ARG A 73 5.35 -5.18 -14.34
C ARG A 73 6.31 -6.19 -13.75
#